data_AF-A0A0C9VHF3-F1
#
_entry.id   AF-A0A0C9VHF3-F1
#
_cell.length_a   1.000
_cell.length_b   1.000
_cell.length_c   1.000
_cell.angle_alpha   90.00
_cell.angle_beta   90.00
_cell.angle_gamma   90.00
#
_symmetry.space_group_name_H-M   'P 1'
#
loop_
_entity.id
_entity.type
_entity.pdbx_description
1 polymer ?
#
loop_
_entity_poly.entity_id
_entity_poly.type
_entity_poly.pdbx_seq_one_letter_code
_entity_poly.pdbx_strand_id
1 'polypeptide(L)'
;MVSRLWNTIMLDVALHHVFIESKLDYIAYHSVISRYLAKQGSQLGDPAHAALSKRNLVSIALDTVDKPFEIPDVSSLVPDVHFMALAILTDRRSNFNLILPYLLMDRPSLTHLRLCWPPLGRSFSCTMTQVVITSVTHLHVARHPYASLNAILALFPNVTHLRLGTPCFLKDLVPYMTAVRSLILDAPPNFSIHSPTRSSRVPFFPSSVPLWNISAALENGLMQANRRAPRKIILNAGMADSEQTIAELTQSCQQCGIQLECRRIYPPSWQPSSVEPCRWDYGAWS
;
A
#
# COMPACT_ATOMS: atom_id res chain seq x y z
N MET A 1 18.22 13.87 -33.20
CA MET A 1 19.20 13.21 -32.32
C MET A 1 19.03 13.73 -30.91
N VAL A 2 18.83 12.86 -29.92
CA VAL A 2 18.80 13.28 -28.50
C VAL A 2 20.24 13.40 -28.01
N SER A 3 20.59 14.50 -27.33
CA SER A 3 21.95 14.68 -26.78
C SER A 3 22.30 13.58 -25.77
N ARG A 4 23.59 13.23 -25.62
CA ARG A 4 24.05 12.24 -24.63
C ARG A 4 23.64 12.61 -23.19
N LEU A 5 23.63 13.91 -22.87
CA LEU A 5 23.20 14.43 -21.58
C LEU A 5 21.71 14.15 -21.35
N TRP A 6 20.87 14.50 -22.32
CA TRP A 6 19.43 14.24 -22.26
C TRP A 6 19.09 12.75 -22.12
N ASN A 7 19.80 11.87 -22.84
CA ASN A 7 19.63 10.43 -22.69
C ASN A 7 19.99 9.95 -21.26
N THR A 8 21.03 10.53 -20.66
CA THR A 8 21.44 10.18 -19.29
C THR A 8 20.41 10.64 -18.27
N ILE A 9 19.87 11.86 -18.41
CA ILE A 9 18.81 12.37 -17.53
C ILE A 9 17.53 11.54 -17.67
N MET A 10 17.11 11.21 -18.90
CA MET A 10 15.90 10.40 -19.12
C MET A 10 16.05 8.99 -18.55
N LEU A 11 17.23 8.38 -18.67
CA LEU A 11 17.52 7.09 -18.05
C LEU A 11 17.53 7.19 -16.53
N ASP A 12 18.14 8.23 -15.97
CA ASP A 12 18.14 8.47 -14.53
C ASP A 12 16.70 8.57 -14.01
N VAL A 13 15.87 9.43 -14.59
CA VAL A 13 14.45 9.58 -14.23
C VAL A 13 13.67 8.26 -14.38
N ALA A 14 13.86 7.53 -15.48
CA ALA A 14 13.19 6.25 -15.71
C ALA A 14 13.61 5.16 -14.71
N LEU A 15 14.84 5.20 -14.22
CA LEU A 15 15.35 4.25 -13.24
C LEU A 15 14.93 4.58 -11.80
N HIS A 16 14.55 5.84 -11.51
CA HIS A 16 13.98 6.23 -10.22
C HIS A 16 12.58 5.64 -9.99
N HIS A 17 11.84 5.35 -11.06
CA HIS A 17 10.47 4.81 -11.01
C HIS A 17 10.36 3.55 -11.86
N VAL A 18 10.47 2.41 -11.20
CA VAL A 18 10.41 1.11 -11.87
C VAL A 18 8.98 0.62 -11.88
N PHE A 19 8.44 0.34 -13.07
CA PHE A 19 7.13 -0.29 -13.25
C PHE A 19 7.32 -1.65 -13.92
N ILE A 20 7.00 -2.73 -13.22
CA ILE A 20 7.08 -4.09 -13.76
C ILE A 20 5.70 -4.70 -13.66
N GLU A 21 5.00 -4.85 -14.78
CA GLU A 21 3.64 -5.42 -14.83
C GLU A 21 3.63 -6.81 -15.44
N SER A 22 4.54 -7.03 -16.39
CA SER A 22 4.69 -8.27 -17.13
C SER A 22 6.14 -8.73 -17.16
N LYS A 23 6.35 -9.98 -17.61
CA LYS A 23 7.69 -10.50 -17.91
C LYS A 23 8.41 -9.66 -18.98
N LEU A 24 7.68 -9.06 -19.92
CA LEU A 24 8.27 -8.21 -20.95
C LEU A 24 8.82 -6.92 -20.34
N ASP A 25 8.10 -6.31 -19.40
CA ASP A 25 8.57 -5.11 -18.70
C ASP A 25 9.83 -5.41 -17.88
N TYR A 26 9.86 -6.58 -17.23
CA TYR A 26 11.06 -7.06 -16.54
C TYR A 26 12.26 -7.20 -17.50
N ILE A 27 12.09 -7.89 -18.64
CA ILE A 27 13.16 -8.08 -19.62
C ILE A 27 13.63 -6.72 -20.16
N ALA A 28 12.70 -5.82 -20.44
CA ALA A 28 13.00 -4.46 -20.91
C ALA A 28 13.79 -3.68 -19.85
N TYR A 29 13.34 -3.68 -18.60
CA TYR A 29 14.01 -3.03 -17.48
C TYR A 29 15.41 -3.58 -17.24
N HIS A 30 15.57 -4.91 -17.19
CA HIS A 30 16.87 -5.59 -17.06
C HIS A 30 17.82 -5.17 -18.19
N SER A 31 17.32 -5.11 -19.43
CA SER A 31 18.10 -4.68 -20.60
C SER A 31 18.54 -3.21 -20.49
N VAL A 32 17.65 -2.33 -20.03
CA VAL A 32 17.95 -0.91 -19.81
C VAL A 32 19.00 -0.73 -18.71
N ILE A 33 18.84 -1.38 -17.56
CA ILE A 33 19.82 -1.34 -16.46
C ILE A 33 21.16 -1.89 -16.90
N SER A 34 21.19 -3.06 -17.53
CA SER A 34 22.45 -3.69 -17.95
C SER A 34 23.23 -2.78 -18.90
N ARG A 35 22.53 -2.10 -19.82
CA ARG A 35 23.14 -1.10 -20.71
C ARG A 35 23.61 0.15 -19.99
N TYR A 36 22.87 0.61 -18.98
CA TYR A 36 23.24 1.77 -18.17
C TYR A 36 24.51 1.48 -17.37
N LEU A 37 24.55 0.36 -16.66
CA LEU A 37 25.71 -0.06 -15.86
C LEU A 37 26.93 -0.30 -16.76
N ALA A 38 26.76 -0.97 -17.90
CA ALA A 38 27.85 -1.17 -18.86
C ALA A 38 28.45 0.16 -19.36
N LYS A 39 27.62 1.21 -19.56
CA LYS A 39 28.11 2.56 -19.92
C LYS A 39 28.86 3.25 -18.78
N GLN A 40 28.55 2.92 -17.53
CA GLN A 40 29.26 3.42 -16.36
C GLN A 40 30.50 2.57 -16.01
N GLY A 41 30.79 1.51 -16.77
CA GLY A 41 31.86 0.57 -16.45
C GLY A 41 31.58 -0.26 -15.19
N SER A 42 30.32 -0.36 -14.77
CA SER A 42 29.87 -1.12 -13.61
C SER A 42 29.08 -2.36 -14.04
N GLN A 43 29.01 -3.36 -13.18
CA GLN A 43 28.21 -4.58 -13.36
C GLN A 43 27.00 -4.61 -12.42
N LEU A 44 26.04 -5.48 -12.73
CA LEU A 44 24.88 -5.72 -11.88
C LEU A 44 25.37 -6.26 -10.53
N GLY A 45 25.02 -5.57 -9.44
CA GLY A 45 25.49 -5.93 -8.09
C GLY A 45 26.70 -5.14 -7.57
N ASP A 46 27.30 -4.25 -8.38
CA ASP A 46 28.35 -3.34 -7.91
C ASP A 46 27.81 -2.28 -6.94
N PRO A 47 28.66 -1.64 -6.10
CA PRO A 47 28.26 -0.53 -5.24
C PRO A 47 27.63 0.65 -6.00
N ALA A 48 28.00 0.83 -7.28
CA ALA A 48 27.38 1.80 -8.18
C ALA A 48 25.91 1.46 -8.51
N HIS A 49 25.58 0.17 -8.60
CA HIS A 49 24.20 -0.31 -8.70
C HIS A 49 23.42 -0.01 -7.41
N ALA A 50 24.04 -0.21 -6.25
CA ALA A 50 23.45 0.16 -4.95
C ALA A 50 23.24 1.69 -4.78
N ALA A 51 24.06 2.51 -5.44
CA ALA A 51 23.90 3.96 -5.42
C ALA A 51 22.69 4.43 -6.25
N LEU A 52 22.37 3.73 -7.34
CA LEU A 52 21.14 3.96 -8.11
C LEU A 52 19.90 3.58 -7.27
N SER A 53 19.96 2.46 -6.55
CA SER A 53 18.82 1.95 -5.78
C SER A 53 18.49 2.70 -4.49
N LYS A 54 19.46 3.44 -3.91
CA LYS A 54 19.22 4.33 -2.76
C LYS A 54 18.12 5.39 -2.98
N ARG A 55 17.75 5.69 -4.22
CA ARG A 55 16.72 6.69 -4.57
C ARG A 55 15.45 6.09 -5.20
N ASN A 56 15.36 4.76 -5.29
CA ASN A 56 14.36 4.14 -6.14
C ASN A 56 13.01 3.93 -5.44
N LEU A 57 11.97 4.43 -6.10
CA LEU A 57 10.59 4.03 -5.91
C LEU A 57 10.34 2.85 -6.86
N VAL A 58 10.06 1.67 -6.32
CA VAL A 58 9.76 0.50 -7.16
C VAL A 58 8.29 0.14 -7.05
N SER A 59 7.59 0.26 -8.17
CA SER A 59 6.21 -0.17 -8.34
C SER A 59 6.20 -1.48 -9.12
N ILE A 60 5.88 -2.58 -8.45
CA ILE A 60 5.72 -3.89 -9.08
C ILE A 60 4.23 -4.18 -9.15
N ALA A 61 3.71 -4.35 -10.36
CA ALA A 61 2.40 -4.90 -10.59
C ALA A 61 2.55 -6.40 -10.86
N LEU A 62 2.07 -7.23 -9.94
CA LEU A 62 2.11 -8.67 -10.09
C LEU A 62 0.94 -9.13 -10.97
N ASP A 63 1.15 -9.17 -12.29
CA ASP A 63 0.30 -9.92 -13.22
C ASP A 63 0.85 -11.32 -13.44
N THR A 64 0.39 -12.30 -12.66
CA THR A 64 0.95 -13.67 -12.71
C THR A 64 0.22 -14.61 -13.68
N VAL A 65 -0.36 -14.08 -14.76
CA VAL A 65 -1.27 -14.89 -15.60
C VAL A 65 -0.55 -16.02 -16.35
N ASP A 66 0.66 -15.86 -16.88
CA ASP A 66 1.15 -16.85 -17.87
C ASP A 66 2.46 -17.62 -17.60
N LYS A 67 3.03 -17.56 -16.39
CA LYS A 67 4.03 -18.51 -15.83
C LYS A 67 4.45 -18.00 -14.44
N PRO A 68 5.04 -18.83 -13.56
CA PRO A 68 5.71 -18.29 -12.38
C PRO A 68 6.78 -17.32 -12.90
N PHE A 69 6.46 -16.03 -12.85
CA PHE A 69 7.47 -15.01 -12.75
C PHE A 69 8.25 -15.37 -11.48
N GLU A 70 9.45 -15.91 -11.65
CA GLU A 70 10.23 -16.42 -10.53
C GLU A 70 10.57 -15.21 -9.65
N ILE A 71 9.87 -15.09 -8.53
CA ILE A 71 10.06 -14.05 -7.53
C ILE A 71 11.56 -13.80 -7.19
N PRO A 72 12.44 -14.83 -7.19
CA PRO A 72 13.89 -14.65 -7.09
C PRO A 72 14.52 -13.67 -8.11
N ASP A 73 13.99 -13.58 -9.33
CA ASP A 73 14.49 -12.70 -10.39
C ASP A 73 14.25 -11.22 -10.06
N VAL A 74 13.15 -10.90 -9.37
CA VAL A 74 12.83 -9.51 -8.95
C VAL A 74 13.73 -9.06 -7.79
N SER A 75 14.12 -9.98 -6.90
CA SER A 75 15.11 -9.71 -5.83
C SER A 75 16.45 -9.27 -6.34
N SER A 76 16.95 -9.86 -7.42
CA SER A 76 18.30 -9.56 -7.93
C SER A 76 18.40 -8.18 -8.59
N LEU A 77 17.29 -7.68 -9.18
CA LEU A 77 17.30 -6.46 -9.96
C LEU A 77 17.20 -5.17 -9.16
N VAL A 78 16.66 -5.22 -7.94
CA VAL A 78 16.56 -4.03 -7.11
C VAL A 78 17.05 -4.31 -5.70
N PRO A 79 18.37 -4.47 -5.54
CA PRO A 79 18.98 -4.49 -4.22
C PRO A 79 18.81 -3.10 -3.59
N ASP A 80 18.51 -3.02 -2.30
CA ASP A 80 18.42 -1.75 -1.54
C ASP A 80 17.22 -0.81 -1.81
N VAL A 81 16.05 -1.36 -2.14
CA VAL A 81 14.79 -0.59 -2.24
C VAL A 81 14.38 -0.04 -0.88
N HIS A 82 14.03 1.25 -0.81
CA HIS A 82 13.46 1.88 0.39
C HIS A 82 11.94 1.97 0.33
N PHE A 83 11.38 2.16 -0.87
CA PHE A 83 9.95 2.20 -1.12
C PHE A 83 9.55 1.18 -2.19
N MET A 84 8.59 0.33 -1.84
CA MET A 84 7.99 -0.62 -2.77
C MET A 84 6.47 -0.45 -2.80
N ALA A 85 5.87 -0.43 -3.99
CA ALA A 85 4.43 -0.56 -4.17
C ALA A 85 4.13 -1.85 -4.93
N LEU A 86 3.26 -2.69 -4.37
CA LEU A 86 2.89 -3.99 -4.91
C LEU A 86 1.42 -3.96 -5.32
N ALA A 87 1.16 -4.14 -6.61
CA ALA A 87 -0.18 -4.42 -7.13
C ALA A 87 -0.36 -5.92 -7.21
N ILE A 88 -1.52 -6.42 -6.81
CA ILE A 88 -1.91 -7.81 -7.05
C ILE A 88 -2.98 -7.74 -8.13
N LEU A 89 -2.63 -8.11 -9.37
CA LEU A 89 -3.53 -7.92 -10.51
C LEU A 89 -4.52 -9.07 -10.69
N THR A 90 -4.09 -10.28 -10.34
CA THR A 90 -4.90 -11.49 -10.48
C THR A 90 -5.15 -12.22 -9.18
N ASP A 91 -6.24 -12.99 -9.20
CA ASP A 91 -6.84 -13.60 -8.03
C ASP A 91 -6.10 -14.86 -7.54
N ARG A 92 -4.77 -14.80 -7.39
CA ARG A 92 -3.96 -15.90 -6.85
C ARG A 92 -3.83 -15.82 -5.34
N ARG A 93 -4.99 -15.82 -4.68
CA ARG A 93 -5.19 -15.67 -3.23
C ARG A 93 -4.33 -16.61 -2.39
N SER A 94 -4.14 -17.84 -2.88
CA SER A 94 -3.38 -18.90 -2.20
C SER A 94 -1.87 -18.64 -2.13
N ASN A 95 -1.33 -17.84 -3.05
CA ASN A 95 0.12 -17.73 -3.24
C ASN A 95 0.69 -16.43 -2.66
N PHE A 96 -0.17 -15.48 -2.24
CA PHE A 96 0.29 -14.22 -1.69
C PHE A 96 1.19 -14.41 -0.47
N ASN A 97 0.84 -15.38 0.37
CA ASN A 97 1.62 -15.81 1.52
C ASN A 97 3.00 -16.38 1.20
N LEU A 98 3.21 -16.85 -0.02
CA LEU A 98 4.52 -17.29 -0.47
C LEU A 98 5.26 -16.10 -1.09
N ILE A 99 4.59 -15.38 -1.99
CA ILE A 99 5.16 -14.26 -2.75
C ILE A 99 5.71 -13.17 -1.83
N LEU A 100 4.94 -12.77 -0.82
CA LEU A 100 5.27 -11.62 0.00
C LEU A 100 6.54 -11.87 0.85
N PRO A 101 6.69 -12.99 1.58
CA PRO A 101 7.97 -13.36 2.20
C PRO A 101 9.15 -13.38 1.23
N TYR A 102 9.04 -14.05 0.09
CA TYR A 102 10.15 -14.13 -0.87
C TYR A 102 10.55 -12.75 -1.43
N LEU A 103 9.57 -11.87 -1.64
CA LEU A 103 9.85 -10.50 -2.07
C LEU A 103 10.41 -9.62 -0.95
N LEU A 104 10.18 -9.92 0.33
CA LEU A 104 10.45 -8.94 1.39
C LEU A 104 11.53 -9.37 2.40
N MET A 105 11.80 -10.66 2.58
CA MET A 105 12.73 -11.16 3.60
C MET A 105 14.17 -10.66 3.42
N ASP A 106 14.65 -10.61 2.18
CA ASP A 106 16.05 -10.22 1.88
C ASP A 106 16.22 -8.73 1.60
N ARG A 107 15.33 -7.88 2.13
CA ARG A 107 15.31 -6.43 1.88
C ARG A 107 15.37 -5.62 3.18
N PRO A 108 16.54 -5.53 3.83
CA PRO A 108 16.69 -4.80 5.09
C PRO A 108 16.51 -3.28 4.93
N SER A 109 16.76 -2.73 3.74
CA SER A 109 16.56 -1.31 3.41
C SER A 109 15.11 -0.90 3.24
N LEU A 110 14.19 -1.85 3.05
CA LEU A 110 12.81 -1.57 2.70
C LEU A 110 12.05 -1.04 3.90
N THR A 111 11.78 0.26 3.91
CA THR A 111 11.10 0.95 5.02
C THR A 111 9.65 1.28 4.70
N HIS A 112 9.32 1.48 3.43
CA HIS A 112 7.99 1.85 2.95
C HIS A 112 7.44 0.79 2.01
N LEU A 113 6.25 0.29 2.33
CA LEU A 113 5.56 -0.70 1.54
C LEU A 113 4.13 -0.26 1.27
N ARG A 114 3.71 -0.32 0.02
CA ARG A 114 2.31 -0.18 -0.37
C ARG A 114 1.84 -1.51 -0.94
N LEU A 115 0.70 -2.01 -0.48
CA LEU A 115 0.04 -3.20 -0.96
C LEU A 115 -1.33 -2.81 -1.50
N CYS A 116 -1.61 -3.17 -2.74
CA CYS A 116 -2.87 -2.84 -3.40
C CYS A 116 -3.49 -4.07 -4.06
N TRP A 117 -4.75 -4.34 -3.74
CA TRP A 117 -5.52 -5.43 -4.33
C TRP A 117 -6.45 -4.92 -5.43
N PRO A 118 -6.94 -5.81 -6.32
CA PRO A 118 -8.07 -5.47 -7.17
C PRO A 118 -9.30 -5.23 -6.29
N PRO A 119 -10.39 -4.65 -6.81
CA PRO A 119 -11.69 -4.67 -6.13
C PRO A 119 -12.17 -6.13 -5.99
N LEU A 120 -11.83 -6.77 -4.86
CA LEU A 120 -12.08 -8.18 -4.61
C LEU A 120 -13.53 -8.46 -4.19
N GLY A 121 -14.03 -9.64 -4.57
CA GLY A 121 -15.20 -10.25 -3.93
C GLY A 121 -14.88 -10.82 -2.53
N ARG A 122 -15.92 -11.20 -1.77
CA ARG A 122 -15.84 -11.59 -0.34
C ARG A 122 -14.97 -12.82 0.00
N SER A 123 -14.41 -13.53 -0.97
CA SER A 123 -13.84 -14.87 -0.78
C SER A 123 -12.31 -14.92 -0.63
N PHE A 124 -11.65 -13.82 -0.28
CA PHE A 124 -10.21 -13.81 -0.02
C PHE A 124 -9.87 -14.13 1.43
N SER A 125 -9.03 -15.16 1.60
CA SER A 125 -8.38 -15.49 2.86
C SER A 125 -6.88 -15.62 2.64
N CYS A 126 -6.11 -14.89 3.43
CA CYS A 126 -4.67 -15.02 3.59
C CYS A 126 -4.47 -15.95 4.78
N THR A 127 -3.92 -17.13 4.56
CA THR A 127 -3.45 -17.98 5.68
C THR A 127 -2.33 -17.26 6.43
N MET A 128 -2.21 -17.46 7.75
CA MET A 128 -1.10 -16.87 8.48
C MET A 128 0.21 -17.54 8.07
N THR A 129 1.21 -16.72 7.78
CA THR A 129 2.60 -17.18 7.63
C THR A 129 3.36 -16.85 8.91
N GLN A 130 4.41 -17.61 9.20
CA GLN A 130 5.28 -17.36 10.36
C GLN A 130 6.37 -16.33 10.06
N VAL A 131 6.34 -15.72 8.87
CA VAL A 131 7.38 -14.79 8.42
C VAL A 131 7.09 -13.40 8.94
N VAL A 132 8.09 -12.80 9.56
CA VAL A 132 8.02 -11.45 10.11
C VAL A 132 8.97 -10.54 9.34
N ILE A 133 8.47 -9.42 8.86
CA ILE A 133 9.23 -8.43 8.10
C ILE A 133 9.40 -7.20 8.98
N THR A 134 10.60 -7.07 9.54
CA THR A 134 10.92 -6.05 10.56
C THR A 134 11.47 -4.75 9.98
N SER A 135 11.87 -4.73 8.71
CA SER A 135 12.43 -3.54 8.04
C SER A 135 11.38 -2.48 7.74
N VAL A 136 10.14 -2.89 7.48
CA VAL A 136 9.05 -2.00 7.09
C VAL A 136 8.52 -1.22 8.30
N THR A 137 8.53 0.11 8.19
CA THR A 137 8.02 1.05 9.21
C THR A 137 6.81 1.85 8.73
N HIS A 138 6.63 1.96 7.40
CA HIS A 138 5.52 2.63 6.75
C HIS A 138 4.79 1.63 5.86
N LEU A 139 3.52 1.38 6.15
CA LEU A 139 2.69 0.44 5.42
C LEU A 139 1.43 1.14 4.90
N HIS A 140 1.17 1.03 3.61
CA HIS A 140 -0.10 1.44 3.00
C HIS A 140 -0.81 0.21 2.46
N VAL A 141 -2.02 -0.08 2.95
CA VAL A 141 -2.84 -1.19 2.50
C VAL A 141 -4.10 -0.65 1.84
N ALA A 142 -4.22 -0.79 0.52
CA ALA A 142 -5.33 -0.26 -0.27
C ALA A 142 -6.18 -1.39 -0.86
N ARG A 143 -7.52 -1.22 -0.86
CA ARG A 143 -8.48 -2.19 -1.42
C ARG A 143 -8.38 -3.58 -0.78
N HIS A 144 -8.01 -3.65 0.49
CA HIS A 144 -7.72 -4.93 1.14
C HIS A 144 -8.97 -5.79 1.31
N PRO A 145 -8.80 -7.12 1.29
CA PRO A 145 -9.85 -8.05 1.69
C PRO A 145 -10.01 -8.06 3.21
N TYR A 146 -11.22 -7.72 3.69
CA TYR A 146 -11.54 -7.58 5.12
C TYR A 146 -11.07 -8.77 5.97
N ALA A 147 -11.32 -10.00 5.50
CA ALA A 147 -11.03 -11.23 6.24
C ALA A 147 -9.53 -11.52 6.46
N SER A 148 -8.63 -10.74 5.85
CA SER A 148 -7.18 -11.04 5.85
C SER A 148 -6.30 -9.91 6.35
N LEU A 149 -6.88 -8.75 6.68
CA LEU A 149 -6.08 -7.61 7.11
C LEU A 149 -5.27 -7.92 8.38
N ASN A 150 -5.86 -8.66 9.32
CA ASN A 150 -5.16 -9.15 10.52
C ASN A 150 -3.91 -9.97 10.18
N ALA A 151 -4.03 -10.91 9.24
CA ALA A 151 -2.92 -11.74 8.80
C ALA A 151 -1.82 -10.90 8.14
N ILE A 152 -2.20 -9.90 7.34
CA ILE A 152 -1.25 -8.99 6.69
C ILE A 152 -0.51 -8.13 7.72
N LEU A 153 -1.24 -7.52 8.66
CA LEU A 153 -0.64 -6.64 9.68
C LEU A 153 0.29 -7.41 10.63
N ALA A 154 0.00 -8.67 10.92
CA ALA A 154 0.86 -9.54 11.73
C ALA A 154 2.27 -9.72 11.13
N LEU A 155 2.43 -9.57 9.81
CA LEU A 155 3.73 -9.69 9.14
C LEU A 155 4.63 -8.47 9.41
N PHE A 156 4.09 -7.34 9.87
CA PHE A 156 4.80 -6.06 9.95
C PHE A 156 4.74 -5.43 11.35
N PRO A 157 5.31 -6.08 12.37
CA PRO A 157 5.17 -5.64 13.76
C PRO A 157 5.85 -4.29 14.07
N ASN A 158 6.78 -3.84 13.23
CA ASN A 158 7.51 -2.59 13.41
C ASN A 158 6.86 -1.38 12.71
N VAL A 159 5.65 -1.56 12.15
CA VAL A 159 4.95 -0.47 11.45
C VAL A 159 4.57 0.62 12.44
N THR A 160 5.10 1.83 12.19
CA THR A 160 4.80 3.04 12.96
C THR A 160 3.85 3.96 12.20
N HIS A 161 3.81 3.88 10.87
CA HIS A 161 2.94 4.65 10.01
C HIS A 161 2.09 3.70 9.16
N LEU A 162 0.79 3.68 9.41
CA LEU A 162 -0.15 2.80 8.72
C LEU A 162 -1.17 3.64 7.96
N ARG A 163 -1.34 3.39 6.66
CA ARG A 163 -2.41 3.96 5.84
C ARG A 163 -3.35 2.84 5.40
N LEU A 164 -4.65 3.02 5.61
CA LEU A 164 -5.69 2.08 5.20
C LEU A 164 -6.61 2.75 4.17
N GLY A 165 -6.65 2.16 2.98
CA GLY A 165 -7.42 2.64 1.83
C GLY A 165 -8.87 2.14 1.79
N THR A 166 -9.29 1.31 2.75
CA THR A 166 -10.58 0.61 2.70
C THR A 166 -11.18 0.50 4.10
N PRO A 167 -12.40 0.99 4.32
CA PRO A 167 -13.03 0.96 5.63
C PRO A 167 -13.14 -0.46 6.21
N CYS A 168 -12.82 -0.57 7.49
CA CYS A 168 -12.94 -1.79 8.29
C CYS A 168 -13.13 -1.43 9.76
N PHE A 169 -13.59 -2.37 10.58
CA PHE A 169 -13.72 -2.14 12.01
C PHE A 169 -12.35 -2.13 12.67
N LEU A 170 -11.84 -0.92 12.97
CA LEU A 170 -10.50 -0.74 13.53
C LEU A 170 -10.30 -1.46 14.87
N LYS A 171 -11.37 -1.66 15.65
CA LYS A 171 -11.33 -2.41 16.92
C LYS A 171 -10.76 -3.82 16.75
N ASP A 172 -11.02 -4.46 15.60
CA ASP A 172 -10.57 -5.83 15.31
C ASP A 172 -9.06 -5.87 15.00
N LEU A 173 -8.46 -4.72 14.71
CA LEU A 173 -7.07 -4.57 14.30
C LEU A 173 -6.16 -4.09 15.44
N VAL A 174 -6.72 -3.64 16.56
CA VAL A 174 -5.96 -3.06 17.69
C VAL A 174 -4.79 -3.94 18.14
N PRO A 175 -4.91 -5.28 18.26
CA PRO A 175 -3.79 -6.13 18.65
C PRO A 175 -2.57 -6.05 17.72
N TYR A 176 -2.77 -5.69 16.45
CA TYR A 176 -1.73 -5.61 15.43
C TYR A 176 -1.18 -4.19 15.23
N MET A 177 -1.71 -3.19 15.96
CA MET A 177 -1.36 -1.77 15.83
C MET A 177 -0.57 -1.22 17.02
N THR A 178 0.12 -2.08 17.77
CA THR A 178 0.81 -1.71 19.02
C THR A 178 1.97 -0.74 18.80
N ALA A 179 2.67 -0.82 17.67
CA ALA A 179 3.76 0.09 17.30
C ALA A 179 3.30 1.34 16.52
N VAL A 180 2.04 1.38 16.07
CA VAL A 180 1.52 2.43 15.19
C VAL A 180 1.40 3.75 15.95
N ARG A 181 1.98 4.81 15.36
CA ARG A 181 2.00 6.19 15.87
C ARG A 181 1.27 7.17 14.94
N SER A 182 1.19 6.85 13.66
CA SER A 182 0.46 7.62 12.66
C SER A 182 -0.47 6.68 11.88
N LEU A 183 -1.78 6.88 12.02
CA LEU A 183 -2.79 6.12 11.28
C LEU A 183 -3.46 7.04 10.27
N ILE A 184 -3.40 6.72 8.98
CA ILE A 184 -4.06 7.46 7.90
C ILE A 184 -5.25 6.62 7.41
N LEU A 185 -6.44 7.19 7.43
CA LEU A 185 -7.68 6.53 7.04
C LEU A 185 -8.25 7.23 5.82
N ASP A 186 -8.36 6.51 4.70
CA ASP A 186 -9.03 7.02 3.51
C ASP A 186 -10.53 6.74 3.60
N ALA A 187 -11.31 7.79 3.83
CA ALA A 187 -12.75 7.76 3.93
C ALA A 187 -13.41 8.54 2.76
N PRO A 188 -13.33 8.03 1.52
CA PRO A 188 -13.99 8.68 0.39
C PRO A 188 -15.53 8.64 0.53
N PRO A 189 -16.24 9.65 0.00
CA PRO A 189 -17.69 9.63 -0.11
C PRO A 189 -18.10 8.58 -1.15
N ASN A 190 -19.30 8.00 -1.00
CA ASN A 190 -19.84 7.01 -1.94
C ASN A 190 -18.99 5.72 -2.03
N PHE A 191 -18.51 5.22 -0.89
CA PHE A 191 -17.80 3.94 -0.88
C PHE A 191 -18.79 2.80 -1.20
N SER A 192 -18.74 2.27 -2.43
CA SER A 192 -19.40 1.01 -2.73
C SER A 192 -18.56 -0.11 -2.10
N ILE A 193 -19.07 -0.76 -1.05
CA ILE A 193 -18.56 -2.08 -0.67
C ILE A 193 -18.86 -2.96 -1.89
N HIS A 194 -17.85 -3.23 -2.71
CA HIS A 194 -17.98 -3.89 -4.00
C HIS A 194 -18.88 -5.13 -3.89
N SER A 195 -20.12 -5.01 -4.36
CA SER A 195 -20.93 -6.17 -4.72
C SER A 195 -20.74 -6.34 -6.23
N PRO A 196 -19.98 -7.35 -6.69
CA PRO A 196 -19.79 -7.61 -8.11
C PRO A 196 -21.08 -8.04 -8.83
N THR A 197 -22.18 -8.20 -8.10
CA THR A 197 -23.48 -8.55 -8.67
C THR A 197 -24.23 -7.27 -9.08
N ARG A 198 -24.40 -7.08 -10.40
CA ARG A 198 -25.28 -6.06 -11.03
C ARG A 198 -26.77 -6.18 -10.65
N SER A 199 -27.13 -7.00 -9.68
CA SER A 199 -28.51 -7.43 -9.43
C SER A 199 -28.91 -7.33 -7.95
N SER A 200 -28.63 -6.21 -7.28
CA SER A 200 -29.36 -5.81 -6.07
C SER A 200 -28.81 -4.49 -5.57
N ARG A 201 -29.70 -3.54 -5.29
CA ARG A 201 -29.48 -2.21 -4.66
C ARG A 201 -28.22 -2.20 -3.80
N VAL A 202 -27.12 -1.64 -4.32
CA VAL A 202 -25.91 -1.41 -3.53
C VAL A 202 -26.29 -0.39 -2.45
N PRO A 203 -26.16 -0.71 -1.15
CA PRO A 203 -26.39 0.26 -0.10
C PRO A 203 -25.39 1.40 -0.31
N PHE A 204 -25.94 2.57 -0.60
CA PHE A 204 -25.16 3.78 -0.83
C PHE A 204 -24.89 4.43 0.52
N PHE A 205 -23.62 4.44 0.94
CA PHE A 205 -23.24 5.13 2.16
C PHE A 205 -22.78 6.55 1.80
N PRO A 206 -23.43 7.60 2.33
CA PRO A 206 -23.04 8.98 2.07
C PRO A 206 -21.65 9.31 2.67
N SER A 207 -21.21 8.52 3.65
CA SER A 207 -19.93 8.64 4.34
C SER A 207 -19.36 7.27 4.67
N SER A 208 -18.05 7.09 4.48
CA SER A 208 -17.33 5.93 4.99
C SER A 208 -16.68 6.17 6.36
N VAL A 209 -16.76 7.39 6.92
CA VAL A 209 -16.22 7.73 8.24
C VAL A 209 -16.77 6.81 9.35
N PRO A 210 -18.11 6.57 9.45
CA PRO A 210 -18.65 5.69 10.50
C PRO A 210 -18.18 4.24 10.38
N LEU A 211 -17.85 3.78 9.17
CA LEU A 211 -17.46 2.39 8.90
C LEU A 211 -16.11 2.03 9.53
N TRP A 212 -15.26 3.02 9.80
CA TRP A 212 -13.99 2.82 10.50
C TRP A 212 -14.15 2.48 11.98
N ASN A 213 -15.29 2.85 12.58
CA ASN A 213 -15.60 2.63 13.99
C ASN A 213 -14.46 3.07 14.92
N ILE A 214 -13.97 4.30 14.72
CA ILE A 214 -12.81 4.86 15.42
C ILE A 214 -13.06 4.91 16.94
N SER A 215 -14.24 5.36 17.39
CA SER A 215 -14.56 5.45 18.82
C SER A 215 -14.45 4.10 19.54
N ALA A 216 -15.03 3.03 18.98
CA ALA A 216 -14.89 1.71 19.59
C ALA A 216 -13.43 1.22 19.56
N ALA A 217 -12.66 1.55 18.53
CA ALA A 217 -11.24 1.21 18.48
C ALA A 217 -10.44 1.91 19.59
N LEU A 218 -10.73 3.19 19.85
CA LEU A 218 -10.14 3.96 20.95
C LEU A 218 -10.43 3.32 22.31
N GLU A 219 -11.68 2.91 22.55
CA GLU A 219 -12.11 2.19 23.75
C GLU A 219 -11.37 0.85 23.91
N ASN A 220 -11.08 0.17 22.81
CA ASN A 220 -10.33 -1.09 22.79
C ASN A 220 -8.80 -0.90 22.87
N GLY A 221 -8.30 0.33 23.02
CA GLY A 221 -6.88 0.58 23.23
C GLY A 221 -6.08 0.94 21.96
N LEU A 222 -6.74 1.40 20.90
CA LEU A 222 -6.07 1.85 19.67
C LEU A 222 -4.91 2.81 19.99
N MET A 223 -3.70 2.43 19.58
CA MET A 223 -2.46 3.21 19.76
C MET A 223 -2.14 3.54 21.23
N GLN A 224 -2.67 2.82 22.21
CA GLN A 224 -2.42 3.08 23.63
C GLN A 224 -1.15 2.42 24.19
N ALA A 225 -0.55 1.48 23.45
CA ALA A 225 0.60 0.69 23.90
C ALA A 225 1.87 1.54 24.17
N ASN A 226 2.03 2.71 23.53
CA ASN A 226 3.21 3.55 23.69
C ASN A 226 2.85 5.03 23.88
N ARG A 227 2.41 5.39 25.10
CA ARG A 227 1.97 6.74 25.47
C ARG A 227 3.06 7.82 25.42
N ARG A 228 4.34 7.45 25.26
CA ARG A 228 5.47 8.39 25.32
C ARG A 228 5.71 9.16 24.03
N ALA A 229 5.26 8.65 22.89
CA ALA A 229 5.42 9.30 21.59
C ALA A 229 4.14 10.05 21.19
N PRO A 230 4.24 11.16 20.42
CA PRO A 230 3.07 11.80 19.84
C PRO A 230 2.37 10.83 18.89
N ARG A 231 1.04 10.81 18.96
CA ARG A 231 0.18 9.88 18.22
C ARG A 231 -0.86 10.67 17.44
N LYS A 232 -1.06 10.32 16.18
CA LYS A 232 -1.99 11.01 15.30
C LYS A 232 -2.81 10.07 14.43
N ILE A 233 -4.06 10.42 14.23
CA ILE A 233 -4.95 9.87 13.21
C ILE A 233 -5.17 10.97 12.18
N ILE A 234 -4.93 10.66 10.91
CA ILE A 234 -5.22 11.53 9.77
C ILE A 234 -6.41 10.90 9.05
N LEU A 235 -7.56 11.57 9.10
CA LEU A 235 -8.77 11.13 8.41
C LEU A 235 -8.91 11.91 7.11
N ASN A 236 -8.69 11.25 5.98
CA ASN A 236 -8.94 11.79 4.65
C ASN A 236 -10.43 11.60 4.33
N ALA A 237 -11.24 12.61 4.61
CA ALA A 237 -12.70 12.57 4.52
C ALA A 237 -13.24 13.21 3.23
N GLY A 238 -14.50 12.93 2.93
CA GLY A 238 -15.27 13.61 1.89
C GLY A 238 -15.73 14.99 2.32
N MET A 239 -15.95 15.88 1.35
CA MET A 239 -16.50 17.22 1.59
C MET A 239 -17.93 17.20 2.19
N ALA A 240 -18.64 16.07 2.06
CA ALA A 240 -20.02 15.91 2.52
C ALA A 240 -20.16 15.33 3.94
N ASP A 241 -19.07 14.92 4.61
CA ASP A 241 -19.20 14.31 5.94
C ASP A 241 -19.50 15.36 7.02
N SER A 242 -20.43 15.03 7.92
CA SER A 242 -20.93 15.91 8.98
C SER A 242 -19.82 16.45 9.89
N GLU A 243 -19.76 17.77 10.05
CA GLU A 243 -18.87 18.45 11.00
C GLU A 243 -19.11 17.99 12.44
N GLN A 244 -20.35 17.68 12.81
CA GLN A 244 -20.68 17.17 14.14
C GLN A 244 -19.99 15.83 14.41
N THR A 245 -20.04 14.90 13.46
CA THR A 245 -19.38 13.60 13.58
C THR A 245 -17.86 13.75 13.71
N ILE A 246 -17.25 14.67 12.95
CA ILE A 246 -15.81 14.95 13.06
C ILE A 246 -15.46 15.58 14.41
N ALA A 247 -16.30 16.47 14.94
CA ALA A 247 -16.10 17.08 16.25
C ALA A 247 -16.15 16.05 17.38
N GLU A 248 -17.14 15.15 17.38
CA GLU A 248 -17.28 14.06 18.36
C GLU A 248 -16.07 13.10 18.32
N LEU A 249 -15.60 12.76 17.12
CA LEU A 249 -14.39 11.95 16.93
C LEU A 249 -13.13 12.68 17.44
N THR A 250 -13.03 13.97 17.18
CA THR A 250 -11.92 14.81 17.64
C THR A 250 -11.86 14.81 19.17
N GLN A 251 -12.99 15.01 19.83
CA GLN A 251 -13.10 14.96 21.29
C GLN A 251 -12.70 13.58 21.84
N SER A 252 -13.19 12.51 21.22
CA SER A 252 -12.87 11.13 21.62
C SER A 252 -11.36 10.83 21.49
N CYS A 253 -10.74 11.28 20.40
CA CYS A 253 -9.30 11.13 20.19
C CYS A 253 -8.48 11.93 21.22
N GLN A 254 -8.89 13.17 21.51
CA GLN A 254 -8.25 14.04 22.49
C GLN A 254 -8.27 13.44 23.90
N GLN A 255 -9.40 12.84 24.31
CA GLN A 255 -9.51 12.13 25.60
C GLN A 255 -8.52 10.96 25.72
N CYS A 256 -8.16 10.33 24.60
CA CYS A 256 -7.17 9.26 24.53
C CYS A 256 -5.73 9.77 24.34
N GLY A 257 -5.53 11.10 24.27
CA GLY A 257 -4.24 11.73 23.99
C GLY A 257 -3.74 11.45 22.56
N ILE A 258 -4.65 11.37 21.60
CA ILE A 258 -4.38 11.15 20.16
C ILE A 258 -4.84 12.39 19.40
N GLN A 259 -3.98 12.95 18.55
CA GLN A 259 -4.35 14.06 17.68
C GLN A 259 -5.17 13.55 16.49
N LEU A 260 -6.34 14.12 16.24
CA LEU A 260 -7.09 13.89 15.01
C LEU A 260 -6.87 15.06 14.04
N GLU A 261 -6.44 14.76 12.81
CA GLU A 261 -6.36 15.70 11.70
C GLU A 261 -7.36 15.24 10.63
N CYS A 262 -8.43 16.01 10.41
CA CYS A 262 -9.38 15.73 9.34
C CYS A 262 -9.01 16.54 8.09
N ARG A 263 -8.74 15.86 6.98
CA ARG A 263 -8.42 16.46 5.67
C ARG A 263 -9.57 16.21 4.71
N ARG A 264 -10.13 17.27 4.15
CA ARG A 264 -11.22 17.19 3.17
C ARG A 264 -10.65 17.09 1.76
N ILE A 265 -10.21 15.89 1.37
CA ILE A 265 -9.51 15.69 0.09
C ILE A 265 -10.38 15.07 -1.00
N TYR A 266 -11.51 14.45 -0.64
CA TYR A 266 -12.38 13.80 -1.60
C TYR A 266 -13.56 14.71 -2.01
N PRO A 267 -13.76 14.95 -3.32
CA PRO A 267 -14.86 15.78 -3.80
C PRO A 267 -16.23 15.14 -3.52
N PRO A 268 -17.32 15.92 -3.43
CA PRO A 268 -18.67 15.40 -3.14
C PRO A 268 -19.15 14.34 -4.15
N SER A 269 -18.76 14.50 -5.40
CA SER A 269 -19.07 13.60 -6.51
C SER A 269 -17.94 12.60 -6.79
N TRP A 270 -17.09 12.30 -5.80
CA TRP A 270 -16.08 11.28 -5.98
C TRP A 270 -16.78 9.98 -6.36
N GLN A 271 -16.52 9.56 -7.58
CA GLN A 271 -16.75 8.21 -8.03
C GLN A 271 -15.37 7.58 -8.02
N PRO A 272 -15.18 6.40 -7.42
CA PRO A 272 -14.03 5.60 -7.81
C PRO A 272 -14.17 5.49 -9.33
N SER A 273 -13.22 6.05 -10.09
CA SER A 273 -13.20 5.99 -11.55
C SER A 273 -13.70 4.61 -11.92
N SER A 274 -14.79 4.51 -12.70
CA SER A 274 -15.43 3.23 -12.99
C SER A 274 -14.35 2.31 -13.53
N VAL A 275 -13.78 1.50 -12.64
CA VAL A 275 -12.64 0.66 -12.95
C VAL A 275 -13.29 -0.39 -13.82
N GLU A 276 -13.16 -0.25 -15.14
CA GLU A 276 -13.32 -1.39 -16.02
C GLU A 276 -12.56 -2.52 -15.32
N PRO A 277 -13.18 -3.68 -15.05
CA PRO A 277 -12.59 -4.72 -14.20
C PRO A 277 -11.19 -5.20 -14.63
N CYS A 278 -10.68 -4.71 -15.77
CA CYS A 278 -9.38 -5.00 -16.36
C CYS A 278 -8.45 -3.78 -16.51
N ARG A 279 -8.85 -2.56 -16.15
CA ARG A 279 -8.04 -1.35 -16.38
C ARG A 279 -7.62 -0.70 -15.06
N TRP A 280 -6.37 -0.92 -14.69
CA TRP A 280 -5.77 -0.34 -13.49
C TRP A 280 -5.62 1.17 -13.65
N ASP A 281 -6.35 1.94 -12.85
CA ASP A 281 -6.17 3.39 -12.78
C ASP A 281 -5.04 3.72 -11.79
N TYR A 282 -3.86 4.07 -12.34
CA TYR A 282 -2.69 4.51 -11.56
C TYR A 282 -2.94 5.84 -10.83
N GLY A 283 -3.97 6.63 -11.19
CA GLY A 283 -4.37 7.82 -10.45
C GLY A 283 -4.87 7.50 -9.03
N ALA A 284 -5.41 6.30 -8.82
CA ALA A 284 -5.73 5.79 -7.48
C ALA A 284 -4.47 5.39 -6.66
N TRP A 285 -3.28 5.49 -7.26
CA TRP A 285 -1.98 5.16 -6.67
C TRP A 285 -1.19 6.35 -6.14
N SER A 286 -1.61 7.59 -6.37
CA SER A 286 -1.01 8.77 -5.74
C SER A 286 -1.70 9.10 -4.42
#